data_AF-A0A9D9H7D8-F1
#
_entry.id   AF-A0A9D9H7D8-F1
#
_cell.length_a   1.000
_cell.length_b   1.000
_cell.length_c   1.000
_cell.angle_alpha   90.00
_cell.angle_beta   90.00
_cell.angle_gamma   90.00
#
_symmetry.space_group_name_H-M   'P 1'
#
loop_
_entity.id
_entity.type
_entity.pdbx_description
1 polymer ?
#
loop_
_entity_poly.entity_id
_entity_poly.type
_entity_poly.pdbx_seq_one_letter_code
_entity_poly.pdbx_strand_id
1 'polypeptide(L)'
;MNKLGKRIVIGTVLGISVLTLSACGNHKTNANPHNGNQISIKSGSYIVPEYKHQLSKGYGYLALHLSIKNNGKKEMLTDDNFKLVDKSGDVTKPTDVYDGQDKTLSVNNLDHGEKLANAELVFKVNKNKNYTLKLEPDDKDVPTSSISIKANKYHDDSNGAIAAAKAYVNTVFLNENDKNYDKFVANDKNQVKNDFNNAAKKHLNDDILNFLSDSDSNKIDDNTQNNLVNQLQKANATRGKVTYQIKKASGKDVKVQLNVKSINLTDVGDNVIKNNTNSQDFVKNFGNTLNGAKISHPDDVLTVLKLTKDGNKWKIDTSNNGDIQYKDVIQYFFGEDY
;
A
#
# COMPACT_ATOMS: atom_id res chain seq x y z
N MET A 1 -59.96 -39.14 -22.87
CA MET A 1 -59.75 -39.43 -21.42
C MET A 1 -58.24 -39.41 -21.17
N ASN A 2 -57.66 -38.23 -20.98
CA ASN A 2 -57.30 -37.62 -19.70
C ASN A 2 -56.34 -38.47 -18.84
N LYS A 3 -55.04 -38.19 -18.92
CA LYS A 3 -54.31 -37.43 -17.88
C LYS A 3 -52.85 -37.24 -18.30
N LEU A 4 -52.56 -36.06 -18.85
CA LEU A 4 -51.21 -35.52 -19.02
C LEU A 4 -50.71 -35.07 -17.64
N GLY A 5 -49.77 -35.79 -17.05
CA GLY A 5 -49.15 -35.42 -15.78
C GLY A 5 -48.19 -34.25 -15.95
N LYS A 6 -48.66 -33.02 -15.70
CA LYS A 6 -47.80 -31.84 -15.52
C LYS A 6 -46.98 -32.02 -14.24
N ARG A 7 -45.69 -32.35 -14.39
CA ARG A 7 -44.71 -32.20 -13.30
C ARG A 7 -44.33 -30.72 -13.24
N ILE A 8 -44.85 -30.03 -12.24
CA ILE A 8 -44.44 -28.68 -11.84
C ILE A 8 -43.05 -28.82 -11.22
N VAL A 9 -42.02 -28.42 -11.96
CA VAL A 9 -40.69 -28.19 -11.39
C VAL A 9 -40.76 -26.84 -10.67
N ILE A 10 -40.85 -26.87 -9.34
CA ILE A 10 -40.65 -25.71 -8.49
C ILE A 10 -39.16 -25.42 -8.55
N GLY A 11 -38.76 -24.55 -9.49
CA GLY A 11 -37.42 -24.01 -9.56
C GLY A 11 -37.17 -23.15 -8.32
N THR A 12 -36.37 -23.66 -7.40
CA THR A 12 -35.85 -22.92 -6.25
C THR A 12 -35.00 -21.77 -6.78
N VAL A 13 -35.54 -20.56 -6.77
CA VAL A 13 -34.78 -19.33 -6.97
C VAL A 13 -33.83 -19.21 -5.78
N LEU A 14 -32.60 -19.70 -5.96
CA LEU A 14 -31.46 -19.37 -5.11
C LEU A 14 -31.18 -17.88 -5.31
N GLY A 15 -31.87 -17.05 -4.54
CA GLY A 15 -31.53 -15.66 -4.35
C GLY A 15 -30.14 -15.61 -3.74
N ILE A 16 -29.12 -15.37 -4.57
CA ILE A 16 -27.79 -14.98 -4.11
C ILE A 16 -27.98 -13.61 -3.47
N SER A 17 -28.22 -13.62 -2.16
CA SER A 17 -28.08 -12.44 -1.33
C SER A 17 -26.63 -11.99 -1.47
N VAL A 18 -26.42 -10.97 -2.30
CA VAL A 18 -25.18 -10.20 -2.33
C VAL A 18 -25.07 -9.58 -0.94
N LEU A 19 -24.35 -10.27 -0.06
CA LEU A 19 -23.84 -9.71 1.18
C LEU A 19 -22.84 -8.63 0.77
N THR A 20 -23.35 -7.42 0.55
CA THR A 20 -22.56 -6.20 0.59
C THR A 20 -21.98 -6.09 2.00
N LEU A 21 -20.79 -6.66 2.20
CA LEU A 21 -19.95 -6.39 3.37
C LEU A 21 -19.45 -4.94 3.28
N SER A 22 -20.38 -4.00 3.48
CA SER A 22 -20.07 -2.65 3.95
C SER A 22 -19.71 -2.74 5.43
N ALA A 23 -18.61 -3.42 5.74
CA ALA A 23 -18.07 -3.52 7.08
C ALA A 23 -17.15 -2.32 7.37
N CYS A 24 -17.70 -1.11 7.29
CA CYS A 24 -17.22 0.00 8.12
C CYS A 24 -17.65 -0.34 9.56
N GLY A 25 -16.82 -1.11 10.25
CA GLY A 25 -17.08 -1.58 11.61
C GLY A 25 -17.07 -0.43 12.62
N ASN A 26 -18.20 0.27 12.75
CA ASN A 26 -18.50 1.16 13.87
C ASN A 26 -18.72 0.34 15.16
N HIS A 27 -17.63 -0.16 15.76
CA HIS A 27 -17.67 -0.66 17.13
C HIS A 27 -17.49 0.51 18.11
N LYS A 28 -18.56 1.31 18.31
CA LYS A 28 -18.64 2.27 19.42
C LYS A 28 -18.73 1.48 20.73
N THR A 29 -17.61 1.32 21.40
CA THR A 29 -17.56 0.87 22.80
C THR A 29 -17.35 2.11 23.66
N ASN A 30 -18.19 2.30 24.68
CA ASN A 30 -18.17 3.48 25.54
C ASN A 30 -17.93 3.03 26.98
N ALA A 31 -17.11 3.79 27.71
CA ALA A 31 -17.08 3.75 29.17
C ALA A 31 -17.56 5.10 29.71
N ASN A 32 -18.50 5.09 30.65
CA ASN A 32 -19.14 6.30 31.14
C ASN A 32 -19.26 6.28 32.68
N PRO A 33 -18.18 6.59 33.41
CA PRO A 33 -18.28 6.80 34.85
C PRO A 33 -19.06 8.09 35.16
N HIS A 34 -19.82 8.10 36.25
CA HIS A 34 -20.73 9.20 36.59
C HIS A 34 -20.00 10.55 36.83
N ASN A 35 -18.73 10.50 37.28
CA ASN A 35 -17.89 11.67 37.64
C ASN A 35 -16.46 11.60 37.06
N GLY A 36 -16.26 10.90 35.93
CA GLY A 36 -14.95 10.78 35.29
C GLY A 36 -15.03 10.91 33.77
N ASN A 37 -13.91 10.70 33.09
CA ASN A 37 -13.85 10.82 31.63
C ASN A 37 -14.72 9.78 30.92
N GLN A 38 -15.63 10.23 30.07
CA GLN A 38 -16.29 9.32 29.13
C GLN A 38 -15.36 9.08 27.93
N ILE A 39 -14.95 7.83 27.72
CA ILE A 39 -14.14 7.44 26.56
C ILE A 39 -14.99 6.66 25.55
N SER A 40 -14.71 6.88 24.27
CA SER A 40 -15.32 6.14 23.17
C SER A 40 -14.33 5.94 22.03
N ILE A 41 -14.28 4.72 21.48
CA ILE A 41 -13.47 4.43 20.29
C ILE A 41 -14.31 4.78 19.06
N LYS A 42 -13.82 5.71 18.25
CA LYS A 42 -14.46 6.10 16.99
C LYS A 42 -14.04 5.17 15.87
N SER A 43 -12.76 4.86 15.80
CA SER A 43 -12.17 3.93 14.83
C SER A 43 -10.83 3.41 15.33
N GLY A 44 -10.29 2.43 14.64
CA GLY A 44 -8.91 2.01 14.79
C GLY A 44 -8.47 1.13 13.63
N SER A 45 -7.17 1.06 13.42
CA SER A 45 -6.55 0.26 12.36
C SER A 45 -5.10 -0.03 12.68
N TYR A 46 -4.56 -1.07 12.05
CA TYR A 46 -3.12 -1.28 12.07
C TYR A 46 -2.43 -0.33 11.10
N ILE A 47 -1.32 0.23 11.56
CA ILE A 47 -0.47 1.14 10.79
C ILE A 47 0.95 0.59 10.69
N VAL A 48 1.68 1.09 9.70
CA VAL A 48 3.13 0.94 9.58
C VAL A 48 3.73 2.35 9.56
N PRO A 49 4.37 2.78 10.66
CA PRO A 49 5.02 4.08 10.71
C PRO A 49 6.27 4.12 9.82
N GLU A 50 6.52 5.27 9.20
CA GLU A 50 7.65 5.45 8.26
C GLU A 50 9.02 5.40 8.95
N TYR A 51 9.10 5.88 10.20
CA TYR A 51 10.36 6.06 10.94
C TYR A 51 10.54 5.06 12.09
N LYS A 52 9.75 3.98 12.13
CA LYS A 52 9.87 2.94 13.16
C LYS A 52 10.27 1.61 12.55
N HIS A 53 11.03 0.84 13.33
CA HIS A 53 11.34 -0.53 12.96
C HIS A 53 10.07 -1.35 12.80
N GLN A 54 10.08 -2.19 11.77
CA GLN A 54 9.06 -3.22 11.58
C GLN A 54 9.05 -4.16 12.79
N LEU A 55 7.86 -4.52 13.22
CA LEU A 55 7.67 -5.41 14.36
C LEU A 55 7.76 -6.87 13.93
N SER A 56 8.11 -7.73 14.88
CA SER A 56 8.10 -9.18 14.69
C SER A 56 6.72 -9.69 14.30
N LYS A 57 6.69 -10.84 13.60
CA LYS A 57 5.44 -11.49 13.17
C LYS A 57 4.47 -11.65 14.35
N GLY A 58 3.20 -11.31 14.11
CA GLY A 58 2.13 -11.37 15.12
C GLY A 58 1.98 -10.08 15.94
N TYR A 59 2.89 -9.12 15.82
CA TYR A 59 2.76 -7.79 16.42
C TYR A 59 2.39 -6.73 15.37
N GLY A 60 1.83 -5.61 15.83
CA GLY A 60 1.50 -4.47 14.99
C GLY A 60 1.35 -3.18 15.80
N TYR A 61 1.47 -2.04 15.13
CA TYR A 61 1.09 -0.74 15.69
C TYR A 61 -0.40 -0.54 15.47
N LEU A 62 -1.18 -0.54 16.54
CA LEU A 62 -2.62 -0.30 16.52
C LEU A 62 -2.87 1.18 16.82
N ALA A 63 -3.32 1.93 15.82
CA ALA A 63 -3.80 3.30 15.97
C ALA A 63 -5.27 3.27 16.39
N LEU A 64 -5.61 3.98 17.46
CA LEU A 64 -6.96 4.16 17.96
C LEU A 64 -7.33 5.64 17.92
N HIS A 65 -8.45 5.96 17.26
CA HIS A 65 -9.02 7.29 17.31
C HIS A 65 -10.13 7.32 18.35
N LEU A 66 -9.92 8.14 19.37
CA LEU A 66 -10.76 8.24 20.54
C LEU A 66 -11.51 9.56 20.55
N SER A 67 -12.69 9.53 21.15
CA SER A 67 -13.35 10.71 21.64
C SER A 67 -13.53 10.60 23.15
N ILE A 68 -13.06 11.64 23.83
CA ILE A 68 -13.01 11.77 25.28
C ILE A 68 -13.88 12.96 25.66
N LYS A 69 -14.79 12.80 26.62
CA LYS A 69 -15.56 13.89 27.21
C LYS A 69 -15.25 13.93 28.70
N ASN A 70 -14.79 15.07 29.19
CA ASN A 70 -14.58 15.27 30.61
C ASN A 70 -15.94 15.50 31.29
N ASN A 71 -16.35 14.62 32.21
CA ASN A 71 -17.53 14.85 33.06
C ASN A 71 -17.15 15.14 34.53
N GLY A 72 -15.86 15.23 34.84
CA GLY A 72 -15.30 15.51 36.17
C GLY A 72 -14.83 16.96 36.32
N LYS A 73 -13.81 17.19 37.15
CA LYS A 73 -13.14 18.49 37.31
C LYS A 73 -12.21 18.75 36.11
N LYS A 74 -11.77 20.00 35.94
CA LYS A 74 -10.74 20.37 34.96
C LYS A 74 -9.51 19.47 35.13
N GLU A 75 -9.03 18.90 34.05
CA GLU A 75 -7.86 18.02 34.05
C GLU A 75 -6.97 18.24 32.83
N MET A 76 -5.71 17.88 32.98
CA MET A 76 -4.75 17.84 31.88
C MET A 76 -4.64 16.41 31.39
N LEU A 77 -4.93 16.19 30.11
CA LEU A 77 -4.77 14.89 29.46
C LEU A 77 -3.53 14.88 28.58
N THR A 78 -2.76 13.81 28.73
CA THR A 78 -1.59 13.45 27.93
C THR A 78 -1.70 11.98 27.52
N ASP A 79 -0.78 11.51 26.68
CA ASP A 79 -0.68 10.09 26.32
C ASP A 79 -0.32 9.21 27.52
N ASP A 80 0.44 9.71 28.50
CA ASP A 80 0.80 8.99 29.73
C ASP A 80 -0.42 8.58 30.59
N ASN A 81 -1.55 9.27 30.45
CA ASN A 81 -2.80 8.91 31.12
C ASN A 81 -3.44 7.64 30.53
N PHE A 82 -2.94 7.14 29.39
CA PHE A 82 -3.50 5.98 28.70
C PHE A 82 -2.59 4.76 28.78
N LYS A 83 -3.20 3.58 28.89
CA LYS A 83 -2.50 2.31 28.75
C LYS A 83 -3.41 1.19 28.30
N LEU A 84 -2.84 0.20 27.61
CA LEU A 84 -3.48 -1.09 27.40
C LEU A 84 -3.01 -2.07 28.48
N VAL A 85 -3.94 -2.80 29.08
CA VAL A 85 -3.65 -3.89 30.01
C VAL A 85 -4.18 -5.19 29.42
N ASP A 86 -3.35 -6.22 29.31
CA ASP A 86 -3.81 -7.52 28.85
C ASP A 86 -4.33 -8.40 30.01
N LYS A 87 -4.78 -9.63 29.70
CA LYS A 87 -5.34 -10.53 30.71
C LYS A 87 -4.34 -11.00 31.78
N SER A 88 -3.05 -10.99 31.47
CA SER A 88 -1.97 -11.30 32.42
C SER A 88 -1.66 -10.13 33.35
N GLY A 89 -2.19 -8.95 33.06
CA GLY A 89 -1.86 -7.71 33.76
C GLY A 89 -0.66 -6.97 33.13
N ASP A 90 -0.15 -7.44 31.98
CA ASP A 90 0.95 -6.77 31.30
C ASP A 90 0.47 -5.42 30.76
N VAL A 91 1.27 -4.38 31.01
CA VAL A 91 0.97 -3.00 30.64
C VAL A 91 1.69 -2.63 29.35
N THR A 92 0.97 -2.06 28.40
CA THR A 92 1.50 -1.47 27.17
C THR A 92 1.13 0.01 27.12
N LYS A 93 2.14 0.89 27.10
CA LYS A 93 1.95 2.34 26.96
C LYS A 93 1.79 2.76 25.49
N PRO A 94 1.20 3.93 25.21
CA PRO A 94 1.25 4.53 23.88
C PRO A 94 2.69 4.68 23.40
N THR A 95 2.87 4.66 22.09
CA THR A 95 4.15 4.82 21.42
C THR A 95 4.02 5.96 20.44
N ASP A 96 4.90 6.94 20.54
CA ASP A 96 5.03 7.96 19.52
C ASP A 96 5.65 7.35 18.26
N VAL A 97 4.98 7.53 17.13
CA VAL A 97 5.31 6.90 15.85
C VAL A 97 5.57 7.92 14.73
N TYR A 98 5.40 9.20 14.99
CA TYR A 98 5.69 10.26 14.03
C TYR A 98 7.03 10.93 14.39
N ASP A 99 7.57 11.73 13.47
CA ASP A 99 8.83 12.43 13.67
C ASP A 99 8.59 13.71 14.47
N GLY A 100 8.95 13.70 15.77
CA GLY A 100 9.34 14.83 16.62
C GLY A 100 8.37 15.99 16.88
N GLN A 101 7.54 16.36 15.90
CA GLN A 101 6.62 17.49 15.93
C GLN A 101 5.16 17.05 16.05
N ASP A 102 4.82 15.85 15.56
CA ASP A 102 3.46 15.32 15.59
C ASP A 102 3.30 14.26 16.70
N LYS A 103 3.04 14.67 17.94
CA LYS A 103 2.65 13.69 18.96
C LYS A 103 1.30 13.09 18.60
N THR A 104 1.15 11.78 18.80
CA THR A 104 -0.13 11.08 18.60
C THR A 104 -1.25 11.71 19.44
N LEU A 105 -0.92 12.15 20.65
CA LEU A 105 -1.75 13.03 21.48
C LEU A 105 -0.88 14.09 22.17
N SER A 106 -1.20 15.37 21.95
CA SER A 106 -0.59 16.50 22.66
C SER A 106 -1.26 16.77 24.01
N VAL A 107 -0.64 17.62 24.83
CA VAL A 107 -1.22 18.08 26.11
C VAL A 107 -2.54 18.80 25.83
N ASN A 108 -3.62 18.36 26.45
CA ASN A 108 -4.94 18.98 26.35
C ASN A 108 -5.50 19.26 27.74
N ASN A 109 -5.80 20.52 28.04
CA ASN A 109 -6.58 20.85 29.23
C ASN A 109 -8.06 20.77 28.86
N LEU A 110 -8.81 19.89 29.54
CA LEU A 110 -10.25 19.75 29.33
C LEU A 110 -11.00 20.26 30.55
N ASP A 111 -11.82 21.30 30.36
CA ASP A 111 -12.78 21.76 31.35
C ASP A 111 -13.97 20.79 31.46
N HIS A 112 -14.76 20.94 32.53
CA HIS A 112 -15.95 20.13 32.73
C HIS A 112 -16.91 20.26 31.54
N GLY A 113 -17.34 19.13 30.98
CA GLY A 113 -18.24 19.06 29.84
C GLY A 113 -17.56 19.15 28.48
N GLU A 114 -16.28 19.56 28.43
CA GLU A 114 -15.54 19.64 27.18
C GLU A 114 -15.27 18.27 26.57
N LYS A 115 -15.05 18.27 25.25
CA LYS A 115 -14.89 17.06 24.46
C LYS A 115 -13.73 17.18 23.50
N LEU A 116 -12.80 16.25 23.62
CA LEU A 116 -11.78 15.97 22.63
C LEU A 116 -12.32 14.92 21.65
N ALA A 117 -12.48 15.29 20.37
CA ALA A 117 -13.20 14.45 19.39
C ALA A 117 -12.32 13.44 18.64
N ASN A 118 -11.02 13.73 18.49
CA ASN A 118 -10.11 13.00 17.60
C ASN A 118 -8.73 12.80 18.24
N ALA A 119 -8.67 12.32 19.48
CA ALA A 119 -7.41 11.92 20.09
C ALA A 119 -6.90 10.65 19.40
N GLU A 120 -5.68 10.65 18.87
CA GLU A 120 -5.07 9.45 18.33
C GLU A 120 -4.12 8.85 19.39
N LEU A 121 -4.13 7.54 19.54
CA LEU A 121 -3.14 6.83 20.36
C LEU A 121 -2.68 5.59 19.60
N VAL A 122 -1.37 5.36 19.58
CA VAL A 122 -0.77 4.22 18.88
C VAL A 122 -0.12 3.30 19.90
N PHE A 123 -0.42 2.00 19.81
CA PHE A 123 0.13 1.00 20.72
C PHE A 123 0.81 -0.13 19.94
N LYS A 124 1.97 -0.60 20.42
CA LYS A 124 2.56 -1.86 19.96
C LYS A 124 1.85 -3.03 20.62
N VAL A 125 1.05 -3.78 19.85
CA VAL A 125 0.23 -4.88 20.38
C VAL A 125 0.50 -6.19 19.67
N ASN A 126 0.24 -7.30 20.36
CA ASN A 126 0.09 -8.60 19.73
C ASN A 126 -1.32 -8.70 19.13
N LYS A 127 -1.41 -8.97 17.82
CA LYS A 127 -2.67 -8.94 17.07
C LYS A 127 -3.69 -9.97 17.53
N ASN A 128 -3.26 -11.02 18.24
CA ASN A 128 -4.11 -12.11 18.72
C ASN A 128 -4.53 -11.96 20.19
N LYS A 129 -4.12 -10.89 20.88
CA LYS A 129 -4.48 -10.64 22.28
C LYS A 129 -5.73 -9.75 22.41
N ASN A 130 -6.37 -9.84 23.56
CA ASN A 130 -7.38 -8.89 24.02
C ASN A 130 -6.76 -7.98 25.08
N TYR A 131 -7.14 -6.72 25.06
CA TYR A 131 -6.66 -5.69 25.97
C TYR A 131 -7.84 -4.95 26.60
N THR A 132 -7.56 -4.25 27.68
CA THR A 132 -8.41 -3.20 28.23
C THR A 132 -7.66 -1.89 28.12
N LEU A 133 -8.19 -0.95 27.33
CA LEU A 133 -7.75 0.44 27.31
C LEU A 133 -8.21 1.11 28.58
N LYS A 134 -7.28 1.65 29.36
CA LYS A 134 -7.53 2.44 30.56
C LYS A 134 -7.15 3.89 30.31
N LEU A 135 -7.99 4.80 30.79
CA LEU A 135 -7.69 6.21 30.98
C LEU A 135 -7.65 6.47 32.49
N GLU A 136 -6.45 6.74 33.00
CA GLU A 136 -6.15 7.00 34.39
C GLU A 136 -5.83 8.50 34.56
N PRO A 137 -6.75 9.28 35.14
CA PRO A 137 -6.50 10.67 35.50
C PRO A 137 -5.38 10.79 36.52
N ASP A 138 -4.66 11.91 36.52
CA ASP A 138 -3.62 12.20 37.53
C ASP A 138 -4.23 12.41 38.93
N ASP A 139 -5.43 12.99 38.99
CA ASP A 139 -6.21 13.11 40.21
C ASP A 139 -6.84 11.75 40.57
N LYS A 140 -6.39 11.18 41.69
CA LYS A 140 -6.83 9.87 42.19
C LYS A 140 -8.31 9.86 42.61
N ASP A 141 -8.91 11.02 42.84
CA ASP A 141 -10.33 11.14 43.15
C ASP A 141 -11.21 11.03 41.89
N VAL A 142 -10.62 11.12 40.69
CA VAL A 142 -11.32 10.95 39.42
C VAL A 142 -11.29 9.48 39.00
N PRO A 143 -12.45 8.82 38.77
CA PRO A 143 -12.49 7.41 38.41
C PRO A 143 -11.78 7.09 37.08
N THR A 144 -11.05 5.97 37.07
CA THR A 144 -10.48 5.39 35.85
C THR A 144 -11.58 4.92 34.89
N SER A 145 -11.42 5.24 33.61
CA SER A 145 -12.31 4.75 32.55
C SER A 145 -11.67 3.59 31.82
N SER A 146 -12.48 2.60 31.41
CA SER A 146 -11.95 1.36 30.82
C SER A 146 -12.82 0.83 29.67
N ILE A 147 -12.20 0.52 28.53
CA ILE A 147 -12.86 -0.10 27.36
C ILE A 147 -12.12 -1.38 26.96
N SER A 148 -12.87 -2.45 26.65
CA SER A 148 -12.27 -3.67 26.09
C SER A 148 -11.94 -3.54 24.60
N ILE A 149 -10.73 -3.96 24.24
CA ILE A 149 -10.15 -3.97 22.90
C ILE A 149 -9.90 -5.43 22.49
N LYS A 150 -10.43 -5.83 21.33
CA LYS A 150 -10.08 -7.11 20.71
C LYS A 150 -9.15 -6.82 19.54
N ALA A 151 -7.84 -7.01 19.71
CA ALA A 151 -6.85 -6.53 18.74
C ALA A 151 -7.04 -7.16 17.34
N ASN A 152 -7.51 -8.41 17.28
CA ASN A 152 -7.76 -9.11 16.02
C ASN A 152 -8.96 -8.58 15.21
N LYS A 153 -9.79 -7.70 15.79
CA LYS A 153 -10.95 -7.11 15.09
C LYS A 153 -10.60 -5.89 14.25
N TYR A 154 -9.42 -5.30 14.46
CA TYR A 154 -9.00 -4.11 13.73
C TYR A 154 -8.39 -4.48 12.39
N HIS A 155 -8.72 -3.69 11.38
CA HIS A 155 -8.32 -3.94 10.01
C HIS A 155 -6.81 -3.70 9.81
N ASP A 156 -6.19 -4.50 8.94
CA ASP A 156 -4.82 -4.31 8.46
C ASP A 156 -4.80 -4.33 6.94
N ASP A 157 -4.65 -3.14 6.37
CA ASP A 157 -4.70 -2.88 4.93
C ASP A 157 -3.39 -3.25 4.20
N SER A 158 -2.32 -3.50 4.94
CA SER A 158 -0.97 -3.67 4.42
C SER A 158 -0.88 -4.80 3.38
N ASN A 159 -1.50 -5.94 3.66
CA ASN A 159 -1.47 -7.10 2.74
C ASN A 159 -2.24 -6.83 1.45
N GLY A 160 -3.36 -6.11 1.52
CA GLY A 160 -4.14 -5.74 0.34
C GLY A 160 -3.38 -4.78 -0.57
N ALA A 161 -2.67 -3.81 0.01
CA ALA A 161 -1.84 -2.88 -0.72
C ALA A 161 -0.63 -3.57 -1.38
N ILE A 162 0.05 -4.50 -0.70
CA ILE A 162 1.12 -5.31 -1.34
C ILE A 162 0.56 -6.10 -2.51
N ALA A 163 -0.62 -6.74 -2.35
CA ALA A 163 -1.24 -7.50 -3.43
C ALA A 163 -1.58 -6.62 -4.65
N ALA A 164 -2.07 -5.40 -4.42
CA ALA A 164 -2.32 -4.42 -5.48
C ALA A 164 -1.03 -3.98 -6.17
N ALA A 165 0.01 -3.61 -5.41
CA ALA A 165 1.31 -3.20 -5.96
C ALA A 165 1.94 -4.32 -6.80
N LYS A 166 1.88 -5.57 -6.32
CA LYS A 166 2.35 -6.73 -7.08
C LYS A 166 1.57 -6.93 -8.38
N ALA A 167 0.24 -6.92 -8.31
CA ALA A 167 -0.60 -7.09 -9.50
C ALA A 167 -0.37 -5.98 -10.54
N TYR A 168 -0.18 -4.74 -10.07
CA TYR A 168 0.16 -3.59 -10.91
C TYR A 168 1.50 -3.79 -11.62
N VAL A 169 2.58 -4.06 -10.87
CA VAL A 169 3.92 -4.29 -11.42
C VAL A 169 3.90 -5.43 -12.43
N ASN A 170 3.31 -6.57 -12.07
CA ASN A 170 3.21 -7.74 -12.94
C ASN A 170 2.50 -7.39 -14.26
N THR A 171 1.37 -6.67 -14.18
CA THR A 171 0.54 -6.39 -15.36
C THR A 171 1.11 -5.28 -16.24
N VAL A 172 1.65 -4.22 -15.63
CA VAL A 172 2.06 -2.98 -16.31
C VAL A 172 3.50 -3.04 -16.74
N PHE A 173 4.41 -3.38 -15.82
CA PHE A 173 5.85 -3.33 -16.06
C PHE A 173 6.42 -4.64 -16.60
N LEU A 174 5.80 -5.78 -16.25
CA LEU A 174 6.28 -7.11 -16.68
C LEU A 174 5.38 -7.75 -17.75
N ASN A 175 4.29 -7.08 -18.12
CA ASN A 175 3.29 -7.55 -19.09
C ASN A 175 2.77 -8.97 -18.84
N GLU A 176 2.71 -9.37 -17.58
CA GLU A 176 2.16 -10.65 -17.15
C GLU A 176 0.64 -10.56 -17.00
N ASN A 177 -0.04 -11.68 -17.17
CA ASN A 177 -1.47 -11.78 -16.90
C ASN A 177 -1.73 -12.05 -15.41
N ASP A 178 -1.76 -11.00 -14.58
CA ASP A 178 -2.09 -11.13 -13.16
C ASP A 178 -3.61 -11.11 -12.92
N LYS A 179 -4.15 -12.27 -12.52
CA LYS A 179 -5.57 -12.46 -12.20
C LYS A 179 -6.06 -11.58 -11.04
N ASN A 180 -5.15 -11.02 -10.26
CA ASN A 180 -5.48 -10.19 -9.12
C ASN A 180 -5.56 -8.69 -9.46
N TYR A 181 -5.21 -8.28 -10.68
CA TYR A 181 -5.27 -6.87 -11.08
C TYR A 181 -6.68 -6.31 -10.90
N ASP A 182 -7.68 -6.93 -11.53
CA ASP A 182 -9.07 -6.44 -11.46
C ASP A 182 -9.67 -6.57 -10.06
N LYS A 183 -9.07 -7.41 -9.20
CA LYS A 183 -9.50 -7.60 -7.81
C LYS A 183 -8.97 -6.51 -6.88
N PHE A 184 -7.71 -6.09 -7.04
CA PHE A 184 -7.06 -5.20 -6.08
C PHE A 184 -6.67 -3.84 -6.62
N VAL A 185 -6.62 -3.64 -7.93
CA VAL A 185 -6.14 -2.41 -8.57
C VAL A 185 -7.30 -1.61 -9.17
N ALA A 186 -7.36 -0.32 -8.85
CA ALA A 186 -8.40 0.60 -9.32
C ALA A 186 -8.05 1.31 -10.63
N ASN A 187 -6.76 1.40 -10.99
CA ASN A 187 -6.32 2.05 -12.23
C ASN A 187 -6.89 1.34 -13.46
N ASP A 188 -7.27 2.13 -14.48
CA ASP A 188 -7.64 1.58 -15.79
C ASP A 188 -6.45 0.84 -16.40
N LYS A 189 -6.59 -0.49 -16.54
CA LYS A 189 -5.53 -1.40 -16.97
C LYS A 189 -4.95 -1.04 -18.34
N ASN A 190 -5.80 -0.63 -19.28
CA ASN A 190 -5.36 -0.34 -20.65
C ASN A 190 -4.61 0.99 -20.69
N GLN A 191 -5.13 2.00 -20.01
CA GLN A 191 -4.49 3.31 -19.91
C GLN A 191 -3.09 3.20 -19.31
N VAL A 192 -2.95 2.61 -18.13
CA VAL A 192 -1.62 2.57 -17.46
C VAL A 192 -0.61 1.70 -18.20
N LYS A 193 -1.06 0.66 -18.91
CA LYS A 193 -0.19 -0.13 -19.80
C LYS A 193 0.28 0.70 -20.99
N ASN A 194 -0.62 1.44 -21.61
CA ASN A 194 -0.27 2.32 -22.74
C ASN A 194 0.69 3.42 -22.30
N ASP A 195 0.47 4.02 -21.13
CA ASP A 195 1.34 5.05 -20.57
C ASP A 195 2.76 4.52 -20.34
N PHE A 196 2.89 3.35 -19.70
CA PHE A 196 4.20 2.69 -19.53
C PHE A 196 4.85 2.33 -20.86
N ASN A 197 4.11 1.71 -21.78
CA ASN A 197 4.65 1.30 -23.07
C ASN A 197 5.14 2.51 -23.89
N ASN A 198 4.42 3.64 -23.83
CA ASN A 198 4.85 4.88 -24.47
C ASN A 198 6.13 5.45 -23.84
N ALA A 199 6.24 5.42 -22.51
CA ALA A 199 7.47 5.82 -21.82
C ALA A 199 8.65 4.91 -22.20
N ALA A 200 8.43 3.59 -22.25
CA ALA A 200 9.45 2.62 -22.65
C ALA A 200 9.88 2.80 -24.12
N LYS A 201 8.94 3.06 -25.03
CA LYS A 201 9.26 3.39 -26.43
C LYS A 201 10.11 4.65 -26.54
N LYS A 202 9.72 5.72 -25.84
CA LYS A 202 10.49 6.97 -25.81
C LYS A 202 11.91 6.72 -25.31
N HIS A 203 12.05 5.96 -24.23
CA HIS A 203 13.35 5.64 -23.66
C HIS A 203 14.23 4.78 -24.60
N LEU A 204 13.67 3.72 -25.20
CA LEU A 204 14.39 2.95 -26.23
C LEU A 204 14.81 3.82 -27.42
N ASN A 205 13.96 4.76 -27.85
CA ASN A 205 14.29 5.67 -28.94
C ASN A 205 15.46 6.58 -28.56
N ASP A 206 15.36 7.26 -27.43
CA ASP A 206 16.33 8.26 -26.99
C ASP A 206 17.70 7.65 -26.71
N ASP A 207 17.74 6.48 -26.05
CA ASP A 207 18.97 5.95 -25.46
C ASP A 207 19.60 4.81 -26.26
N ILE A 208 18.87 4.21 -27.21
CA ILE A 208 19.37 3.08 -28.01
C ILE A 208 19.18 3.32 -29.51
N LEU A 209 17.96 3.56 -29.96
CA LEU A 209 17.65 3.55 -31.39
C LEU A 209 18.23 4.75 -32.13
N ASN A 210 18.38 5.91 -31.47
CA ASN A 210 19.04 7.08 -32.03
C ASN A 210 20.54 6.88 -32.30
N PHE A 211 21.17 5.85 -31.72
CA PHE A 211 22.60 5.56 -31.88
C PHE A 211 22.89 4.47 -32.92
N LEU A 212 21.86 3.93 -33.59
CA LEU A 212 22.04 2.95 -34.64
C LEU A 212 22.72 3.57 -35.87
N SER A 213 23.66 2.82 -36.47
CA SER A 213 24.61 3.31 -37.47
C SER A 213 23.98 3.79 -38.78
N ASP A 214 22.73 3.43 -39.04
CA ASP A 214 21.95 3.93 -40.17
C ASP A 214 21.03 5.03 -39.65
N SER A 215 21.33 6.29 -39.97
CA SER A 215 20.71 7.52 -39.46
C SER A 215 19.20 7.69 -39.67
N ASP A 216 18.49 6.63 -40.05
CA ASP A 216 17.03 6.56 -40.16
C ASP A 216 16.42 5.83 -38.95
N SER A 217 16.75 6.24 -37.72
CA SER A 217 16.04 5.77 -36.51
C SER A 217 14.50 5.94 -36.62
N ASN A 218 14.06 6.87 -37.47
CA ASN A 218 12.66 7.08 -37.89
C ASN A 218 12.03 5.95 -38.74
N LYS A 219 12.77 4.87 -39.08
CA LYS A 219 12.23 3.73 -39.86
C LYS A 219 11.68 2.58 -39.02
N ILE A 220 11.93 2.55 -37.71
CA ILE A 220 11.35 1.50 -36.86
C ILE A 220 9.91 1.88 -36.56
N ASP A 221 8.98 1.17 -37.21
CA ASP A 221 7.55 1.39 -37.07
C ASP A 221 7.05 1.08 -35.64
N ASP A 222 5.88 1.61 -35.28
CA ASP A 222 5.32 1.47 -33.94
C ASP A 222 5.08 0.00 -33.54
N ASN A 223 4.74 -0.89 -34.47
CA ASN A 223 4.56 -2.31 -34.14
C ASN A 223 5.90 -2.94 -33.74
N THR A 224 6.96 -2.59 -34.46
CA THR A 224 8.31 -3.04 -34.11
C THR A 224 8.74 -2.48 -32.75
N GLN A 225 8.50 -1.21 -32.46
CA GLN A 225 8.79 -0.62 -31.14
C GLN A 225 7.99 -1.30 -30.02
N ASN A 226 6.70 -1.56 -30.22
CA ASN A 226 5.87 -2.29 -29.27
C ASN A 226 6.40 -3.72 -29.04
N ASN A 227 6.92 -4.38 -30.08
CA ASN A 227 7.54 -5.69 -29.95
C ASN A 227 8.84 -5.63 -29.11
N LEU A 228 9.68 -4.60 -29.28
CA LEU A 228 10.87 -4.40 -28.44
C LEU A 228 10.48 -4.21 -26.97
N VAL A 229 9.49 -3.35 -26.68
CA VAL A 229 8.97 -3.17 -25.32
C VAL A 229 8.48 -4.49 -24.73
N ASN A 230 7.70 -5.27 -25.49
CA ASN A 230 7.23 -6.59 -25.03
C ASN A 230 8.39 -7.56 -24.73
N GLN A 231 9.45 -7.55 -25.54
CA GLN A 231 10.64 -8.37 -25.30
C GLN A 231 11.37 -7.94 -24.03
N LEU A 232 11.51 -6.63 -23.80
CA LEU A 232 12.08 -6.07 -22.57
C LEU A 232 11.27 -6.48 -21.34
N GLN A 233 9.95 -6.27 -21.36
CA GLN A 233 9.05 -6.65 -20.26
C GLN A 233 9.16 -8.15 -19.96
N LYS A 234 9.16 -9.00 -20.98
CA LYS A 234 9.30 -10.46 -20.83
C LYS A 234 10.66 -10.86 -20.27
N ALA A 235 11.73 -10.21 -20.72
CA ALA A 235 13.07 -10.48 -20.23
C ALA A 235 13.23 -10.03 -18.77
N ASN A 236 12.65 -8.89 -18.38
CA ASN A 236 12.55 -8.45 -17.00
C ASN A 236 11.69 -9.39 -16.13
N ALA A 237 10.58 -9.92 -16.66
CA ALA A 237 9.77 -10.91 -15.95
C ALA A 237 10.54 -12.22 -15.69
N THR A 238 11.45 -12.59 -16.59
CA THR A 238 12.20 -13.85 -16.54
C THR A 238 13.48 -13.74 -15.71
N ARG A 239 14.25 -12.65 -15.91
CA ARG A 239 15.60 -12.47 -15.34
C ARG A 239 15.64 -11.45 -14.21
N GLY A 240 14.67 -10.53 -14.18
CA GLY A 240 14.55 -9.52 -13.15
C GLY A 240 13.94 -10.05 -11.86
N LYS A 241 13.86 -9.19 -10.85
CA LYS A 241 13.26 -9.49 -9.56
C LYS A 241 12.70 -8.22 -8.94
N VAL A 242 11.47 -8.32 -8.41
CA VAL A 242 10.88 -7.23 -7.62
C VAL A 242 10.51 -7.78 -6.25
N THR A 243 10.95 -7.07 -5.21
CA THR A 243 10.49 -7.32 -3.83
C THR A 243 9.75 -6.10 -3.30
N TYR A 244 8.82 -6.35 -2.37
CA TYR A 244 7.85 -5.38 -1.90
C TYR A 244 7.92 -5.26 -0.39
N GLN A 245 8.00 -4.04 0.10
CA GLN A 245 7.98 -3.76 1.53
C GLN A 245 7.04 -2.58 1.81
N ILE A 246 6.20 -2.70 2.83
CA ILE A 246 5.41 -1.55 3.30
C ILE A 246 6.37 -0.62 4.02
N LYS A 247 6.56 0.57 3.45
CA LYS A 247 7.32 1.66 4.06
C LYS A 247 6.45 2.47 5.00
N LYS A 248 5.20 2.73 4.61
CA LYS A 248 4.19 3.41 5.42
C LYS A 248 2.81 2.85 5.12
N ALA A 249 1.97 2.70 6.14
CA ALA A 249 0.55 2.43 5.98
C ALA A 249 -0.22 3.20 7.05
N SER A 250 -1.14 4.07 6.63
CA SER A 250 -2.04 4.79 7.53
C SER A 250 -3.42 4.93 6.88
N GLY A 251 -4.40 4.22 7.44
CA GLY A 251 -5.78 4.26 6.96
C GLY A 251 -5.88 3.92 5.48
N LYS A 252 -6.23 4.92 4.66
CA LYS A 252 -6.43 4.77 3.22
C LYS A 252 -5.17 4.96 2.39
N ASP A 253 -4.06 5.39 2.98
CA ASP A 253 -2.84 5.73 2.25
C ASP A 253 -1.69 4.81 2.63
N VAL A 254 -1.06 4.22 1.61
CA VAL A 254 0.02 3.26 1.76
C VAL A 254 1.17 3.62 0.82
N LYS A 255 2.40 3.56 1.33
CA LYS A 255 3.63 3.62 0.55
C LYS A 255 4.25 2.22 0.51
N VAL A 256 4.32 1.64 -0.69
CA VAL A 256 5.00 0.36 -0.94
C VAL A 256 6.35 0.65 -1.57
N GLN A 257 7.42 0.37 -0.84
CA GLN A 257 8.77 0.37 -1.40
C GLN A 257 8.96 -0.87 -2.27
N LEU A 258 9.51 -0.63 -3.46
CA LEU A 258 9.96 -1.63 -4.40
C LEU A 258 11.49 -1.69 -4.33
N ASN A 259 12.01 -2.91 -4.33
CA ASN A 259 13.42 -3.13 -4.67
C ASN A 259 13.42 -3.93 -5.98
N VAL A 260 13.83 -3.25 -7.04
CA VAL A 260 13.78 -3.73 -8.42
C VAL A 260 15.19 -4.11 -8.87
N LYS A 261 15.28 -5.27 -9.51
CA LYS A 261 16.42 -5.71 -10.29
C LYS A 261 15.91 -5.96 -11.70
N SER A 262 16.44 -5.24 -12.68
CA SER A 262 16.00 -5.32 -14.06
C SER A 262 17.20 -5.36 -15.00
N ILE A 263 16.93 -5.61 -16.27
CA ILE A 263 17.93 -5.50 -17.32
C ILE A 263 18.38 -4.05 -17.41
N ASN A 264 19.70 -3.84 -17.45
CA ASN A 264 20.32 -2.55 -17.64
C ASN A 264 20.32 -2.20 -19.13
N LEU A 265 19.52 -1.21 -19.54
CA LEU A 265 19.44 -0.78 -20.93
C LEU A 265 20.64 0.04 -21.39
N THR A 266 21.39 0.69 -20.50
CA THR A 266 22.67 1.32 -20.84
C THR A 266 23.67 0.28 -21.33
N ASP A 267 23.77 -0.88 -20.66
CA ASP A 267 24.63 -2.00 -21.10
C ASP A 267 24.18 -2.55 -22.47
N VAL A 268 22.87 -2.53 -22.76
CA VAL A 268 22.35 -2.86 -24.10
C VAL A 268 22.80 -1.82 -25.13
N GLY A 269 22.61 -0.53 -24.85
CA GLY A 269 23.01 0.58 -25.73
C GLY A 269 24.52 0.61 -26.02
N ASP A 270 25.34 0.45 -24.99
CA ASP A 270 26.81 0.38 -25.11
C ASP A 270 27.25 -0.75 -26.04
N ASN A 271 26.62 -1.92 -25.94
CA ASN A 271 26.90 -3.06 -26.80
C ASN A 271 26.48 -2.79 -28.26
N VAL A 272 25.39 -2.06 -28.49
CA VAL A 272 24.95 -1.65 -29.83
C VAL A 272 25.98 -0.72 -30.48
N ILE A 273 26.40 0.32 -29.74
CA ILE A 273 27.38 1.33 -30.19
C ILE A 273 28.72 0.67 -30.47
N LYS A 274 29.24 -0.12 -29.52
CA LYS A 274 30.55 -0.77 -29.64
C LYS A 274 30.65 -1.70 -30.85
N ASN A 275 29.56 -2.39 -31.18
CA ASN A 275 29.54 -3.35 -32.28
C ASN A 275 29.11 -2.74 -33.62
N ASN A 276 28.82 -1.43 -33.68
CA ASN A 276 28.32 -0.74 -34.87
C ASN A 276 27.12 -1.47 -35.50
N THR A 277 26.15 -1.84 -34.66
CA THR A 277 25.02 -2.69 -35.05
C THR A 277 24.02 -1.89 -35.89
N ASN A 278 23.62 -2.42 -37.06
CA ASN A 278 22.54 -1.80 -37.85
C ASN A 278 21.15 -2.09 -37.26
N SER A 279 20.14 -1.35 -37.71
CA SER A 279 18.78 -1.42 -37.15
C SER A 279 18.10 -2.79 -37.32
N GLN A 280 18.29 -3.46 -38.47
CA GLN A 280 17.68 -4.76 -38.76
C GLN A 280 18.24 -5.87 -37.87
N ASP A 281 19.57 -5.90 -37.72
CA ASP A 281 20.24 -6.87 -36.86
C ASP A 281 19.93 -6.64 -35.39
N PHE A 282 19.83 -5.37 -34.96
CA PHE A 282 19.41 -5.04 -33.60
C PHE A 282 18.00 -5.58 -33.31
N VAL A 283 17.00 -5.24 -34.14
CA VAL A 283 15.61 -5.68 -33.93
C VAL A 283 15.50 -7.20 -33.92
N LYS A 284 16.19 -7.89 -34.84
CA LYS A 284 16.18 -9.35 -34.95
C LYS A 284 16.79 -10.03 -33.72
N ASN A 285 17.84 -9.44 -33.15
CA ASN A 285 18.61 -10.05 -32.08
C ASN A 285 18.32 -9.45 -30.69
N PHE A 286 17.40 -8.49 -30.57
CA PHE A 286 17.18 -7.74 -29.34
C PHE A 286 16.96 -8.64 -28.12
N GLY A 287 16.10 -9.67 -28.23
CA GLY A 287 15.89 -10.64 -27.15
C GLY A 287 17.16 -11.38 -26.72
N ASN A 288 18.08 -11.68 -27.65
CA ASN A 288 19.38 -12.28 -27.32
C ASN A 288 20.28 -11.27 -26.60
N THR A 289 20.30 -10.01 -27.07
CA THR A 289 21.02 -8.91 -26.42
C THR A 289 20.51 -8.72 -25.00
N LEU A 290 19.20 -8.70 -24.79
CA LEU A 290 18.56 -8.64 -23.48
C LEU A 290 18.93 -9.81 -22.58
N ASN A 291 19.18 -11.01 -23.12
CA ASN A 291 19.62 -12.17 -22.32
C ASN A 291 21.09 -12.09 -21.89
N GLY A 292 21.93 -11.46 -22.70
CA GLY A 292 23.34 -11.22 -22.40
C GLY A 292 23.58 -10.00 -21.51
N ALA A 293 22.66 -9.04 -21.51
CA ALA A 293 22.76 -7.80 -20.76
C ALA A 293 22.83 -8.04 -19.25
N LYS A 294 23.56 -7.16 -18.56
CA LYS A 294 23.67 -7.15 -17.10
C LYS A 294 22.31 -6.87 -16.45
N ILE A 295 22.16 -7.39 -15.24
CA ILE A 295 21.08 -7.01 -14.33
C ILE A 295 21.64 -5.93 -13.40
N SER A 296 21.06 -4.74 -13.44
CA SER A 296 21.38 -3.68 -12.49
C SER A 296 20.45 -3.75 -11.28
N HIS A 297 20.94 -3.15 -10.21
CA HIS A 297 20.15 -2.82 -9.04
C HIS A 297 20.47 -1.37 -8.74
N PRO A 298 19.66 -0.42 -9.21
CA PRO A 298 19.95 0.98 -9.00
C PRO A 298 20.07 1.24 -7.50
N ASP A 299 21.25 1.66 -7.07
CA ASP A 299 21.61 1.75 -5.65
C ASP A 299 20.69 2.73 -4.91
N ASP A 300 20.29 2.33 -3.70
CA ASP A 300 19.68 3.09 -2.58
C ASP A 300 18.52 4.07 -2.80
N VAL A 301 18.07 4.32 -4.02
CA VAL A 301 16.97 5.25 -4.25
C VAL A 301 15.63 4.50 -4.10
N LEU A 302 14.89 4.93 -3.09
CA LEU A 302 13.63 4.38 -2.61
C LEU A 302 12.54 4.44 -3.68
N THR A 303 12.50 3.48 -4.60
CA THR A 303 11.38 3.31 -5.53
C THR A 303 10.12 3.06 -4.71
N VAL A 304 9.20 4.02 -4.65
CA VAL A 304 7.99 3.91 -3.82
C VAL A 304 6.75 4.11 -4.68
N LEU A 305 5.88 3.11 -4.69
CA LEU A 305 4.50 3.27 -5.14
C LEU A 305 3.66 3.87 -4.02
N LYS A 306 2.97 4.96 -4.32
CA LYS A 306 1.91 5.52 -3.47
C LYS A 306 0.58 4.91 -3.87
N LEU A 307 -0.12 4.35 -2.90
CA LEU A 307 -1.41 3.70 -3.10
C LEU A 307 -2.44 4.36 -2.19
N THR A 308 -3.59 4.73 -2.76
CA THR A 308 -4.74 5.22 -2.00
C THR A 308 -5.92 4.27 -2.20
N LYS A 309 -6.62 3.95 -1.11
CA LYS A 309 -7.77 3.06 -1.12
C LYS A 309 -8.97 3.71 -1.83
N ASP A 310 -9.45 3.05 -2.88
CA ASP A 310 -10.61 3.43 -3.67
C ASP A 310 -11.67 2.32 -3.59
N GLY A 311 -12.64 2.50 -2.71
CA GLY A 311 -13.58 1.45 -2.32
C GLY A 311 -12.85 0.22 -1.75
N ASN A 312 -12.98 -0.91 -2.44
CA ASN A 312 -12.34 -2.18 -2.07
C ASN A 312 -11.00 -2.42 -2.78
N LYS A 313 -10.58 -1.50 -3.66
CA LYS A 313 -9.35 -1.60 -4.45
C LYS A 313 -8.36 -0.51 -4.02
N TRP A 314 -7.17 -0.57 -4.59
CA TRP A 314 -6.11 0.41 -4.41
C TRP A 314 -5.82 1.08 -5.73
N LYS A 315 -5.81 2.41 -5.72
CA LYS A 315 -5.38 3.23 -6.83
C LYS A 315 -3.90 3.56 -6.63
N ILE A 316 -3.08 3.21 -7.61
CA ILE A 316 -1.68 3.60 -7.68
C ILE A 316 -1.66 5.05 -8.20
N ASP A 317 -0.94 5.91 -7.51
CA ASP A 317 -0.66 7.27 -7.97
C ASP A 317 0.35 7.22 -9.12
N THR A 318 -0.12 7.55 -10.32
CA THR A 318 0.70 7.62 -11.54
C THR A 318 1.07 9.05 -11.91
N SER A 319 0.87 10.01 -11.01
CA SER A 319 1.24 11.41 -11.25
C SER A 319 2.74 11.64 -11.02
N ASN A 320 3.27 12.67 -11.68
CA ASN A 320 4.67 13.11 -11.53
C ASN A 320 4.79 14.36 -10.64
N ASN A 321 3.88 14.51 -9.68
CA ASN A 321 3.82 15.68 -8.80
C ASN A 321 4.38 15.34 -7.41
N GLY A 322 5.33 16.16 -6.92
CA GLY A 322 5.94 16.04 -5.59
C GLY A 322 7.29 15.32 -5.56
N ASP A 323 7.77 15.00 -4.35
CA ASP A 323 9.16 14.56 -4.09
C ASP A 323 9.49 13.13 -4.56
N ILE A 324 8.46 12.31 -4.83
CA ILE A 324 8.60 10.96 -5.37
C ILE A 324 7.69 10.89 -6.59
N GLN A 325 8.28 10.76 -7.78
CA GLN A 325 7.55 10.82 -9.04
C GLN A 325 7.36 9.40 -9.61
N TYR A 326 6.20 9.16 -10.22
CA TYR A 326 5.91 7.86 -10.84
C TYR A 326 6.88 7.53 -11.99
N LYS A 327 7.37 8.54 -12.71
CA LYS A 327 8.41 8.39 -13.73
C LYS A 327 9.69 7.73 -13.18
N ASP A 328 10.04 8.04 -11.93
CA ASP A 328 11.25 7.51 -11.31
C ASP A 328 11.07 6.00 -11.16
N VAL A 329 9.88 5.55 -10.74
CA VAL A 329 9.51 4.13 -10.66
C VAL A 329 9.64 3.42 -12.00
N ILE A 330 9.21 4.06 -13.09
CA ILE A 330 9.30 3.49 -14.44
C ILE A 330 10.77 3.23 -14.82
N GLN A 331 11.68 4.14 -14.51
CA GLN A 331 13.10 4.04 -14.90
C GLN A 331 13.82 2.86 -14.25
N TYR A 332 13.43 2.44 -13.03
CA TYR A 332 13.98 1.21 -12.44
C TYR A 332 13.66 -0.05 -13.23
N PHE A 333 12.66 -0.04 -14.11
CA PHE A 333 12.39 -1.17 -15.00
C PHE A 333 13.20 -1.10 -16.31
N PHE A 334 13.97 -0.03 -16.50
CA PHE A 334 14.96 0.14 -17.56
C PHE A 334 16.40 -0.09 -17.05
N GLY A 335 16.55 -0.30 -15.74
CA GLY A 335 17.82 -0.69 -15.11
C GLY A 335 18.88 0.40 -15.15
N GLU A 336 18.47 1.66 -15.13
CA GLU A 336 19.38 2.79 -15.06
C GLU A 336 19.77 3.06 -13.61
N ASP A 337 21.07 3.19 -13.36
CA ASP A 337 21.62 3.65 -12.09
C ASP A 337 21.66 5.18 -12.13
N TYR A 338 21.14 5.83 -11.08
CA TYR A 338 21.11 7.30 -10.96
C TYR A 338 22.33 7.86 -10.23
#